data_AF-A0A6A0BFK1-F1
#
_entry.id   AF-A0A6A0BFK1-F1
#
_cell.length_a   1.000
_cell.length_b   1.000
_cell.length_c   1.000
_cell.angle_alpha   90.00
_cell.angle_beta   90.00
_cell.angle_gamma   90.00
#
_symmetry.space_group_name_H-M   'P 1'
#
loop_
_entity.id
_entity.type
_entity.pdbx_description
1 polymer ?
#
loop_
_entity_poly.entity_id
_entity_poly.type
_entity_poly.pdbx_seq_one_letter_code
_entity_poly.pdbx_strand_id
1 'polypeptide(L)'
;MNAYVVDFHVYNNNVVYIGRNNYFNQRFYMNISEDTNLLIGDGRLFSFDCTIRTSDAHLIYDMNTKERINHGKSIFIGAHVWISQHFFYP
;
A
#
# COMPACT_ATOMS: atom_id res chain seq x y z
N MET A 1 11.28 -22.20 -1.77
CA MET A 1 10.59 -20.92 -1.94
C MET A 1 10.93 -20.07 -0.73
N ASN A 2 11.43 -18.85 -0.91
CA ASN A 2 11.68 -17.96 0.22
C ASN A 2 10.34 -17.45 0.75
N ALA A 3 10.18 -17.43 2.07
CA ALA A 3 8.99 -16.87 2.70
C ALA A 3 8.96 -15.35 2.48
N TYR A 4 7.76 -14.80 2.24
CA TYR A 4 7.56 -13.36 2.23
C TYR A 4 7.45 -12.85 3.66
N VAL A 5 8.32 -11.90 4.03
CA VAL A 5 8.24 -11.19 5.31
C VAL A 5 7.55 -9.86 5.07
N VAL A 6 6.24 -9.84 5.27
CA VAL A 6 5.36 -8.72 4.97
C VAL A 6 4.47 -8.42 6.17
N ASP A 7 4.16 -7.14 6.38
CA ASP A 7 3.33 -6.68 7.50
C ASP A 7 2.07 -6.01 6.93
N PHE A 8 0.90 -6.60 7.23
CA PHE A 8 -0.38 -6.17 6.69
C PHE A 8 -1.31 -5.71 7.80
N HIS A 9 -1.77 -4.48 7.68
CA HIS A 9 -2.88 -3.95 8.44
C HIS A 9 -4.03 -3.69 7.47
N VAL A 10 -4.95 -4.65 7.34
CA VAL A 10 -6.08 -4.57 6.40
C VAL A 10 -7.37 -4.41 7.19
N TYR A 11 -8.04 -3.28 7.03
CA TYR A 11 -9.30 -2.97 7.70
C TYR A 11 -10.51 -3.49 6.90
N ASN A 12 -11.73 -3.15 7.33
CA ASN A 12 -12.96 -3.66 6.73
C ASN A 12 -13.08 -3.32 5.24
N ASN A 13 -13.51 -4.31 4.44
CA ASN A 13 -13.86 -4.16 3.02
C ASN A 13 -12.71 -3.62 2.13
N ASN A 14 -11.47 -4.03 2.43
CA ASN A 14 -10.30 -3.78 1.62
C ASN A 14 -9.78 -5.08 1.00
N VAL A 15 -9.10 -4.98 -0.15
CA VAL A 15 -8.42 -6.12 -0.79
C VAL A 15 -6.93 -5.86 -0.92
N VAL A 16 -6.12 -6.86 -0.58
CA VAL A 16 -4.70 -6.91 -0.92
C VAL A 16 -4.46 -8.08 -1.85
N TYR A 17 -3.94 -7.80 -3.04
CA TYR A 17 -3.50 -8.80 -4.00
C TYR A 17 -2.00 -8.68 -4.24
N ILE A 18 -1.29 -9.80 -4.13
CA ILE A 18 0.13 -9.91 -4.47
C ILE A 18 0.30 -11.07 -5.45
N GLY A 19 0.77 -10.76 -6.64
CA GLY A 19 1.08 -11.75 -7.66
C GLY A 19 2.37 -12.50 -7.36
N ARG A 20 2.86 -13.21 -8.38
CA ARG A 20 3.89 -14.24 -8.24
C ARG A 20 5.30 -13.67 -8.36
N ASN A 21 6.27 -14.42 -7.83
CA ASN A 21 7.70 -14.17 -8.04
C ASN A 21 8.16 -12.78 -7.60
N ASN A 22 7.51 -12.20 -6.59
CA ASN A 22 7.97 -10.97 -5.95
C ASN A 22 9.08 -11.31 -4.94
N TYR A 23 10.03 -10.40 -4.76
CA TYR A 23 11.08 -10.47 -3.75
C TYR A 23 10.97 -9.26 -2.82
N PHE A 24 10.83 -9.52 -1.52
CA PHE A 24 10.81 -8.52 -0.47
C PHE A 24 12.08 -8.68 0.36
N ASN A 25 12.98 -7.69 0.32
CA ASN A 25 14.28 -7.80 0.96
C ASN A 25 14.16 -7.78 2.51
N GLN A 26 13.24 -6.98 3.04
CA GLN A 26 12.86 -6.95 4.45
C GLN A 26 11.37 -6.60 4.59
N ARG A 27 10.96 -6.20 5.80
CA ARG A 27 9.59 -5.78 6.10
C ARG A 27 9.14 -4.67 5.16
N PHE A 28 8.03 -4.93 4.50
CA PHE A 28 7.23 -3.93 3.81
C PHE A 28 5.93 -3.75 4.60
N TYR A 29 5.72 -2.53 5.11
CA TYR A 29 4.53 -2.14 5.86
C TYR A 29 3.41 -1.67 4.93
N MET A 30 2.24 -2.32 5.01
CA MET A 30 1.07 -2.02 4.18
C MET A 30 -0.16 -1.79 5.06
N ASN A 31 -0.69 -0.57 5.06
CA ASN A 31 -1.88 -0.19 5.83
C ASN A 31 -3.03 0.20 4.89
N ILE A 32 -4.08 -0.63 4.84
CA ILE A 32 -5.13 -0.55 3.83
C ILE A 32 -6.48 -0.38 4.49
N SER A 33 -7.10 0.77 4.28
CA SER A 33 -8.35 1.17 4.92
C SER A 33 -9.27 1.96 3.99
N GLU A 34 -10.46 2.30 4.47
CA GLU A 34 -11.45 3.15 3.77
C GLU A 34 -11.99 2.57 2.45
N ASP A 35 -12.31 1.27 2.44
CA ASP A 35 -12.89 0.60 1.28
C ASP A 35 -12.01 0.70 0.01
N THR A 36 -10.70 0.60 0.20
CA THR A 36 -9.68 0.71 -0.86
C THR A 36 -8.93 -0.60 -1.08
N ASN A 37 -8.13 -0.65 -2.15
CA ASN A 37 -7.42 -1.86 -2.56
C ASN A 37 -5.93 -1.59 -2.81
N LEU A 38 -5.09 -2.57 -2.50
CA LEU A 38 -3.69 -2.61 -2.92
C LEU A 38 -3.47 -3.80 -3.84
N LEU A 39 -3.07 -3.53 -5.07
CA LEU A 39 -2.86 -4.54 -6.11
C LEU A 39 -1.40 -4.51 -6.59
N ILE A 40 -0.67 -5.59 -6.33
CA ILE A 40 0.71 -5.81 -6.76
C ILE A 40 0.70 -7.02 -7.69
N GLY A 41 1.04 -6.90 -8.97
CA GLY A 41 1.06 -8.03 -9.94
C GLY A 41 2.25 -9.01 -9.78
N ASP A 42 2.98 -9.36 -10.87
CA ASP A 42 4.15 -10.30 -10.84
C ASP A 42 5.57 -9.69 -10.99
N GLY A 43 6.58 -10.36 -10.42
CA GLY A 43 8.01 -10.19 -10.77
C GLY A 43 8.73 -8.94 -10.24
N ARG A 44 8.49 -8.50 -8.99
CA ARG A 44 9.06 -7.26 -8.45
C ARG A 44 10.21 -7.46 -7.47
N LEU A 45 10.95 -6.37 -7.29
CA LEU A 45 11.91 -6.17 -6.22
C LEU A 45 11.40 -5.05 -5.29
N PHE A 46 11.19 -5.38 -4.02
CA PHE A 46 10.95 -4.41 -2.96
C PHE A 46 12.17 -4.40 -2.05
N SER A 47 12.78 -3.23 -1.87
CA SER A 47 13.87 -3.07 -0.92
C SER A 47 13.33 -3.09 0.53
N PHE A 48 14.11 -2.59 1.49
CA PHE A 48 13.75 -2.57 2.91
C PHE A 48 13.11 -1.26 3.35
N ASP A 49 12.41 -1.30 4.48
CA ASP A 49 11.75 -0.16 5.15
C ASP A 49 10.80 0.62 4.23
N CYS A 50 10.05 -0.12 3.40
CA CYS A 50 9.03 0.47 2.54
C CYS A 50 7.70 0.56 3.30
N THR A 51 6.95 1.62 3.04
CA THR A 51 5.61 1.83 3.59
C THR A 51 4.65 2.28 2.48
N ILE A 52 3.49 1.63 2.43
CA ILE A 52 2.35 2.06 1.64
C ILE A 52 1.13 2.18 2.53
N ARG A 53 0.39 3.26 2.35
CA ARG A 53 -0.93 3.46 2.94
C ARG A 53 -1.91 3.86 1.83
N THR A 54 -3.18 3.49 1.98
CA THR A 54 -4.25 3.93 1.08
C THR A 54 -5.07 5.08 1.65
N SER A 55 -4.79 5.49 2.89
CA SER A 55 -5.43 6.64 3.52
C SER A 55 -4.54 7.30 4.59
N ASP A 56 -4.85 8.57 4.84
CA ASP A 56 -4.22 9.39 5.88
C ASP A 56 -4.65 8.99 7.32
N ALA A 57 -5.60 8.06 7.48
CA ALA A 57 -6.28 7.67 8.73
C ALA A 57 -7.10 8.76 9.44
N HIS A 58 -6.78 10.04 9.23
CA HIS A 58 -7.53 11.17 9.77
C HIS A 58 -8.17 11.99 8.68
N LEU A 59 -9.40 12.46 8.94
CA LEU A 59 -10.21 13.19 7.98
C LEU A 59 -9.78 14.66 7.94
N ILE A 60 -9.55 15.18 6.74
CA ILE A 60 -9.30 16.60 6.50
C ILE A 60 -10.52 17.18 5.78
N TYR A 61 -11.03 18.29 6.29
CA TYR A 61 -12.20 18.98 5.76
C TYR A 61 -11.83 20.35 5.22
N ASP A 62 -12.42 20.73 4.09
CA ASP A 62 -12.38 22.10 3.62
C ASP A 62 -13.26 22.98 4.50
N MET A 63 -12.72 24.13 4.91
CA MET A 63 -13.40 25.02 5.87
C MET A 63 -14.58 25.77 5.25
N ASN A 64 -14.62 25.96 3.93
CA ASN A 64 -15.67 26.69 3.22
C ASN A 64 -16.82 25.75 2.84
N THR A 65 -16.52 24.59 2.24
CA THR A 65 -17.54 23.64 1.77
C THR A 65 -18.00 22.68 2.86
N LYS A 66 -17.21 22.50 3.92
CA LYS A 66 -17.39 21.47 4.96
C LYS A 66 -17.30 20.04 4.43
N GLU A 67 -16.80 19.86 3.21
CA GLU A 67 -16.60 18.54 2.60
C GLU A 67 -15.23 17.98 2.97
N ARG A 68 -15.15 16.65 3.05
CA ARG A 68 -13.88 15.94 3.22
C ARG A 68 -13.07 16.03 1.92
N ILE A 69 -11.77 16.27 2.02
CA ILE A 69 -10.88 16.45 0.84
C ILE A 69 -9.82 15.36 0.67
N ASN A 70 -9.61 14.50 1.66
CA ASN A 70 -8.54 13.48 1.65
C ASN A 70 -9.10 12.05 1.69
N HIS A 71 -10.06 11.75 0.82
CA HIS A 71 -10.56 10.38 0.68
C HIS A 71 -9.42 9.42 0.29
N GLY A 72 -9.40 8.25 0.93
CA GLY A 72 -8.46 7.19 0.59
C GLY A 72 -8.55 6.75 -0.87
N LYS A 73 -7.45 6.23 -1.41
CA LYS A 73 -7.33 5.82 -2.81
C LYS A 73 -6.68 4.45 -2.92
N SER A 74 -7.19 3.65 -3.84
CA SER A 74 -6.58 2.36 -4.17
C SER A 74 -5.22 2.56 -4.87
N ILE A 75 -4.30 1.62 -4.65
CA ILE A 75 -2.94 1.65 -5.19
C ILE A 75 -2.72 0.43 -6.09
N PHE A 76 -2.17 0.68 -7.27
CA PHE A 76 -1.77 -0.37 -8.21
C PHE A 76 -0.27 -0.28 -8.53
N ILE A 77 0.45 -1.37 -8.28
CA ILE A 77 1.86 -1.54 -8.65
C ILE A 77 1.94 -2.56 -9.78
N GLY A 78 2.21 -2.05 -10.99
CA GLY A 78 2.36 -2.83 -12.23
C GLY A 78 3.49 -3.86 -12.18
N ALA A 79 3.54 -4.77 -13.16
CA ALA A 79 4.56 -5.82 -13.29
C ALA A 79 5.97 -5.26 -13.48
N HIS A 80 6.98 -5.98 -12.98
CA HIS A 80 8.40 -5.63 -13.13
C HIS A 80 8.79 -4.22 -12.63
N VAL A 81 8.11 -3.73 -11.59
CA VAL A 81 8.45 -2.48 -10.89
C VAL A 81 9.48 -2.76 -9.78
N TRP A 82 10.45 -1.88 -9.63
CA TRP A 82 11.34 -1.85 -8.46
C TRP A 82 10.97 -0.69 -7.53
N ILE A 83 10.75 -0.99 -6.25
CA ILE A 83 10.61 0.01 -5.18
C ILE A 83 11.91 0.10 -4.38
N SER A 84 12.46 1.31 -4.30
CA SER A 84 13.69 1.60 -3.58
C SER A 84 13.53 1.54 -2.07
N GLN A 85 14.66 1.49 -1.35
CA GLN A 85 14.66 1.54 0.12
C GLN A 85 14.05 2.82 0.66
N HIS A 86 13.45 2.75 1.86
CA HIS A 86 12.82 3.89 2.55
C HIS A 86 11.72 4.58 1.74
N PHE A 87 11.11 3.86 0.80
CA PHE A 87 9.98 4.37 0.03
C PHE A 87 8.77 4.57 0.95
N PHE A 88 8.12 5.73 0.83
CA PHE A 88 6.87 6.04 1.51
C PHE A 88 5.85 6.54 0.50
N TYR A 89 4.69 5.89 0.48
CA TYR A 89 3.50 6.36 -0.23
C TYR A 89 2.35 6.56 0.77
N PRO A 90 1.86 7.80 0.95
CA PRO A 90 0.72 8.11 1.80
C PRO A 90 -0.63 7.71 1.20
#